data_AF-A0A1J5B1Z8-F1
#
_entry.id   AF-A0A1J5B1Z8-F1
#
_cell.length_a   1.000
_cell.length_b   1.000
_cell.length_c   1.000
_cell.angle_alpha   90.00
_cell.angle_beta   90.00
_cell.angle_gamma   90.00
#
_symmetry.space_group_name_H-M   'P 1'
#
loop_
_entity.id
_entity.type
_entity.pdbx_description
1 polymer ?
#
loop_
_entity_poly.entity_id
_entity_poly.type
_entity_poly.pdbx_seq_one_letter_code
_entity_poly.pdbx_strand_id
1 'polypeptide(L)'
;MTPKYLPSSENLDVNTHGSYIIINKPNNYSNFFKGRKSISGELISIENDSIFVLSNYSHNCELILKKDVRDFELLYAKPKNYGLVAPIFVLSTISHGFFLAITAPINIMSFIIVSKFEKKEFTYDNSNISYDRLKMFARYPQGIPANVNIADIK
;
A
#
# COMPACT_ATOMS: atom_id res chain seq x y z
N MET A 1 -3.77 -2.31 9.11
CA MET A 1 -4.47 -3.54 8.68
C MET A 1 -4.37 -3.62 7.17
N THR A 2 -3.97 -4.76 6.62
CA THR A 2 -3.86 -4.95 5.17
C THR A 2 -5.25 -5.23 4.57
N PRO A 3 -5.65 -4.60 3.46
CA PRO A 3 -6.98 -4.82 2.88
C PRO A 3 -7.22 -6.28 2.50
N LYS A 4 -8.46 -6.75 2.71
CA LYS A 4 -8.83 -8.16 2.48
C LYS A 4 -8.72 -8.56 1.00
N TYR A 5 -8.98 -7.63 0.08
CA TYR A 5 -9.01 -7.86 -1.37
C TYR A 5 -7.62 -8.04 -2.02
N LEU A 6 -6.53 -7.66 -1.33
CA LEU A 6 -5.20 -7.83 -1.93
C LEU A 6 -4.81 -9.30 -2.04
N PRO A 7 -4.22 -9.73 -3.17
CA PRO A 7 -3.75 -11.09 -3.35
C PRO A 7 -2.53 -11.37 -2.45
N SER A 8 -2.30 -12.66 -2.18
CA SER A 8 -1.00 -13.11 -1.67
C SER A 8 0.05 -12.99 -2.79
N SER A 9 1.33 -12.99 -2.41
CA SER A 9 2.46 -12.96 -3.37
C SER A 9 2.41 -14.08 -4.42
N GLU A 10 1.76 -15.20 -4.10
CA GLU A 10 1.66 -16.38 -4.97
C GLU A 10 0.53 -16.27 -6.02
N ASN A 11 -0.39 -15.30 -5.85
CA ASN A 11 -1.59 -15.15 -6.68
C ASN A 11 -1.69 -13.76 -7.35
N LEU A 12 -0.55 -13.14 -7.65
CA LEU A 12 -0.50 -11.77 -8.19
C LEU A 12 -1.24 -11.61 -9.53
N ASP A 13 -1.32 -12.67 -10.34
CA ASP A 13 -1.85 -12.62 -11.71
C ASP A 13 -3.37 -12.83 -11.82
N VAL A 14 -4.09 -13.07 -10.70
CA VAL A 14 -5.49 -13.57 -10.73
C VAL A 14 -6.47 -12.59 -10.07
N ASN A 15 -6.15 -11.29 -10.03
CA ASN A 15 -6.92 -10.32 -9.24
C ASN A 15 -8.04 -9.63 -10.04
N THR A 16 -9.26 -9.65 -9.50
CA THR A 16 -10.42 -8.90 -10.02
C THR A 16 -10.51 -7.47 -9.47
N HIS A 17 -9.66 -7.12 -8.50
CA HIS A 17 -9.60 -5.82 -7.84
C HIS A 17 -8.28 -5.09 -8.18
N GLY A 18 -8.30 -3.77 -8.01
CA GLY A 18 -7.10 -2.96 -8.00
C GLY A 18 -6.27 -3.17 -6.74
N SER A 19 -5.06 -2.65 -6.78
CA SER A 19 -4.14 -2.60 -5.64
C SER A 19 -4.55 -1.49 -4.67
N TYR A 20 -4.08 -1.58 -3.44
CA TYR A 20 -4.36 -0.57 -2.43
C TYR A 20 -3.41 0.60 -2.61
N ILE A 21 -3.93 1.81 -2.61
CA ILE A 21 -3.14 3.02 -2.74
C ILE A 21 -3.43 3.97 -1.58
N ILE A 22 -2.38 4.60 -1.08
CA ILE A 22 -2.42 5.73 -0.16
C ILE A 22 -1.88 6.92 -0.92
N ILE A 23 -2.65 8.00 -0.97
CA ILE A 23 -2.31 9.24 -1.64
C ILE A 23 -2.24 10.33 -0.60
N ASN A 24 -1.07 10.96 -0.47
CA ASN A 24 -0.90 12.10 0.41
C ASN A 24 -0.98 13.40 -0.38
N LYS A 25 -1.78 14.34 0.13
CA LYS A 25 -2.01 15.64 -0.48
C LYS A 25 -1.08 16.71 0.12
N PRO A 26 -0.80 17.80 -0.61
CA PRO A 26 -0.09 18.96 -0.06
C PRO A 26 -0.83 19.55 1.14
N ASN A 27 -0.09 20.09 2.13
CA ASN A 27 -0.67 20.68 3.34
C ASN A 27 -1.61 21.86 3.07
N ASN A 28 -1.46 22.52 1.92
CA ASN A 28 -2.24 23.70 1.51
C ASN A 28 -3.48 23.31 0.68
N TYR A 29 -3.78 22.02 0.54
CA TYR A 29 -4.89 21.55 -0.26
C TYR A 29 -6.23 21.73 0.47
N SER A 30 -6.84 22.89 0.21
CA SER A 30 -8.14 23.30 0.73
C SER A 30 -9.13 23.40 -0.44
N ASN A 31 -9.62 22.27 -0.96
CA ASN A 31 -10.82 22.29 -1.79
C ASN A 31 -11.64 20.99 -1.72
N PHE A 32 -12.96 21.20 -1.58
CA PHE A 32 -14.14 20.33 -1.73
C PHE A 32 -14.21 18.97 -1.01
N PHE A 33 -13.12 18.22 -0.84
CA PHE A 33 -13.12 16.92 -0.16
C PHE A 33 -12.52 17.02 1.26
N LYS A 34 -13.33 17.52 2.21
CA LYS A 34 -13.16 17.38 3.68
C LYS A 34 -11.74 17.50 4.27
N GLY A 35 -10.88 18.38 3.78
CA GLY A 35 -9.61 18.77 4.44
C GLY A 35 -8.68 17.62 4.85
N ARG A 36 -8.76 16.44 4.19
CA ARG A 36 -7.96 15.28 4.58
C ARG A 36 -6.58 15.35 3.96
N LYS A 37 -5.56 15.16 4.80
CA LYS A 37 -4.16 15.10 4.38
C LYS A 37 -3.83 13.86 3.56
N SER A 38 -4.61 12.79 3.69
CA SER A 38 -4.44 11.56 2.93
C SER A 38 -5.76 10.92 2.54
N ILE A 39 -5.76 10.23 1.40
CA ILE A 39 -6.83 9.36 0.93
C ILE A 39 -6.24 7.97 0.79
N SER A 40 -7.01 6.95 1.18
CA SER A 40 -6.58 5.57 1.04
C SER A 40 -7.72 4.68 0.60
N GLY A 41 -7.42 3.71 -0.25
CA GLY A 41 -8.46 2.93 -0.90
C GLY A 41 -7.93 2.05 -2.02
N GLU A 42 -8.84 1.47 -2.79
CA GLU A 42 -8.48 0.68 -3.97
C GLU A 42 -8.24 1.58 -5.18
N LEU A 43 -7.16 1.31 -5.92
CA LEU A 43 -6.86 1.98 -7.19
C LEU A 43 -7.80 1.47 -8.29
N ILE A 44 -8.74 2.30 -8.72
CA ILE A 44 -9.73 1.92 -9.73
C ILE A 44 -9.20 2.15 -11.14
N SER A 45 -8.64 3.32 -11.40
CA SER A 45 -8.11 3.70 -12.71
C SER A 45 -7.15 4.89 -12.57
N ILE A 46 -6.23 5.01 -13.52
CA ILE A 46 -5.40 6.20 -13.69
C ILE A 46 -5.55 6.66 -15.14
N GLU A 47 -6.03 7.88 -15.30
CA GLU A 47 -6.17 8.52 -16.60
C GLU A 47 -5.09 9.59 -16.78
N ASN A 48 -5.24 10.46 -17.78
CA ASN A 48 -4.18 11.40 -18.17
C ASN A 48 -3.78 12.35 -17.03
N ASP A 49 -4.73 12.98 -16.35
CA ASP A 49 -4.47 13.92 -15.24
C ASP A 49 -5.19 13.55 -13.93
N SER A 50 -5.89 12.42 -13.91
CA SER A 50 -6.70 12.00 -12.76
C SER A 50 -6.36 10.58 -12.30
N ILE A 51 -6.58 10.35 -11.01
CA ILE A 51 -6.50 9.07 -10.32
C ILE A 51 -7.85 8.83 -9.67
N PHE A 52 -8.43 7.66 -9.94
CA PHE A 52 -9.69 7.23 -9.36
C PHE A 52 -9.41 6.24 -8.23
N VAL A 53 -9.86 6.57 -7.02
CA VAL A 53 -9.65 5.74 -5.83
C VAL A 53 -10.98 5.44 -5.17
N LEU A 54 -11.29 4.16 -4.99
CA LEU A 54 -12.41 3.74 -4.14
C LEU A 54 -11.98 3.87 -2.68
N SER A 55 -12.42 4.96 -2.06
CA SER A 55 -11.99 5.39 -0.74
C SER A 55 -12.56 4.50 0.36
N ASN A 56 -11.69 4.00 1.25
CA ASN A 56 -12.12 3.18 2.39
C ASN A 56 -12.96 3.97 3.41
N TYR A 57 -12.87 5.30 3.40
CA TYR A 57 -13.62 6.12 4.35
C TYR A 57 -15.01 6.47 3.82
N SER A 58 -15.08 6.98 2.60
CA SER A 58 -16.37 7.43 2.03
C SER A 58 -17.14 6.28 1.39
N HIS A 59 -16.47 5.14 1.16
CA HIS A 59 -16.98 4.01 0.37
C HIS A 59 -17.45 4.41 -1.03
N ASN A 60 -16.93 5.53 -1.54
CA ASN A 60 -17.22 6.07 -2.85
C ASN A 60 -15.94 6.17 -3.66
N CYS A 61 -16.08 6.12 -4.99
CA CYS A 61 -14.97 6.40 -5.88
C CYS A 61 -14.71 7.91 -5.94
N GLU A 62 -13.52 8.32 -5.51
CA GLU A 62 -13.06 9.70 -5.46
C GLU A 62 -12.11 9.98 -6.63
N LEU A 63 -12.29 11.12 -7.29
CA LEU A 63 -11.39 11.63 -8.33
C LEU A 63 -10.35 12.54 -7.69
N ILE A 64 -9.08 12.27 -7.97
CA ILE A 64 -7.94 13.05 -7.48
C ILE A 64 -7.10 13.48 -8.69
N LEU A 65 -6.83 14.78 -8.83
CA LEU A 65 -5.95 15.27 -9.90
C LEU A 65 -4.49 14.98 -9.54
N LYS A 66 -3.67 14.56 -10.52
CA LYS A 66 -2.26 14.22 -10.29
C LYS A 66 -1.45 15.39 -9.75
N LYS A 67 -1.76 16.62 -10.19
CA LYS A 67 -1.17 17.86 -9.67
C LYS A 67 -1.42 18.10 -8.17
N ASP A 68 -2.45 17.46 -7.62
CA ASP A 68 -2.85 17.57 -6.22
C ASP A 68 -2.27 16.44 -5.35
N VAL A 69 -1.40 15.59 -5.93
CA VAL A 69 -0.70 14.50 -5.25
C VAL A 69 0.71 14.96 -4.88
N ARG A 70 1.04 14.91 -3.59
CA ARG A 70 2.41 15.16 -3.11
C ARG A 70 3.26 13.90 -3.25
N ASP A 71 2.74 12.80 -2.72
CA ASP A 71 3.37 11.49 -2.75
C ASP A 71 2.28 10.40 -2.68
N PHE A 72 2.66 9.17 -3.05
CA PHE A 72 1.78 8.01 -2.96
C PHE A 72 2.57 6.77 -2.55
N GLU A 73 1.85 5.82 -1.94
CA GLU A 73 2.30 4.47 -1.65
C GLU A 73 1.27 3.48 -2.22
N LEU A 74 1.74 2.50 -3.00
CA LEU A 74 0.93 1.46 -3.60
C LEU A 74 1.34 0.11 -3.02
N LEU A 75 0.41 -0.59 -2.40
CA LEU A 75 0.60 -1.94 -1.89
C LEU A 75 -0.03 -2.93 -2.89
N TYR A 76 0.82 -3.66 -3.62
CA TYR A 76 0.37 -4.56 -4.70
C TYR A 76 0.11 -6.00 -4.22
N ALA A 77 0.67 -6.39 -3.08
CA ALA A 77 0.44 -7.69 -2.47
C ALA A 77 0.38 -7.61 -0.95
N LYS A 78 -0.17 -8.64 -0.32
CA LYS A 78 -0.05 -8.80 1.13
C LYS A 78 1.41 -9.13 1.49
N PRO A 79 2.06 -8.37 2.38
CA PRO A 79 3.37 -8.74 2.87
C PRO A 79 3.29 -10.08 3.61
N LYS A 80 4.28 -10.94 3.37
CA LYS A 80 4.39 -12.21 4.12
C LYS A 80 4.59 -11.87 5.60
N ASN A 81 3.73 -12.41 6.44
CA ASN A 81 3.76 -12.14 7.86
C ASN A 81 4.67 -13.18 8.52
N TYR A 82 5.97 -12.89 8.66
CA TYR A 82 6.92 -13.76 9.35
C TYR A 82 6.77 -13.69 10.89
N GLY A 83 5.54 -13.62 11.39
CA GLY A 83 5.25 -13.50 12.82
C GLY A 83 5.81 -14.65 13.67
N LEU A 84 6.13 -15.79 13.06
CA LEU A 84 6.80 -16.92 13.72
C LEU A 84 8.32 -16.74 13.88
N VAL A 85 8.94 -15.83 13.15
CA VAL A 85 10.38 -15.56 13.26
C VAL A 85 10.68 -14.81 14.56
N ALA A 86 9.78 -13.90 14.99
CA ALA A 86 9.96 -13.16 16.24
C ALA A 86 10.08 -14.06 17.50
N PRO A 87 9.20 -15.06 17.72
CA PRO A 87 9.37 -16.03 18.81
C PRO A 87 10.71 -16.79 18.76
N ILE A 88 11.18 -17.18 17.57
CA ILE A 88 12.46 -17.90 17.41
C ILE A 88 13.63 -17.00 17.81
N PHE A 89 13.62 -15.72 17.40
CA PHE A 89 14.64 -14.75 17.81
C PHE A 89 14.61 -14.47 19.31
N VAL A 90 13.42 -14.39 19.93
CA VAL A 90 13.27 -14.23 21.38
C VAL A 90 13.81 -15.45 22.12
N LEU A 91 13.44 -16.66 21.71
CA LEU A 91 13.92 -17.92 22.31
C LEU A 91 15.44 -18.06 22.14
N SER A 92 15.97 -17.77 20.96
CA SER A 92 17.41 -17.74 20.70
C SER A 92 18.10 -16.73 21.62
N THR A 93 17.56 -15.52 21.76
CA THR A 93 18.13 -14.49 22.63
C THR A 93 18.14 -14.91 24.10
N ILE A 94 17.06 -15.54 24.58
CA ILE A 94 16.96 -16.08 25.94
C ILE A 94 17.96 -17.23 26.17
N SER A 95 18.20 -18.08 25.16
CA SER A 95 19.16 -19.19 25.29
C SER A 95 20.63 -18.73 25.43
N HIS A 96 20.94 -17.45 25.19
CA HIS A 96 22.29 -16.90 25.38
C HIS A 96 22.63 -16.56 26.84
N GLY A 97 21.67 -16.66 27.78
CA GLY A 97 21.91 -16.48 29.22
C GLY A 97 22.54 -15.12 29.53
N PHE A 98 23.77 -15.11 30.08
CA PHE A 98 24.49 -13.89 30.45
C PHE A 98 24.81 -12.96 29.26
N PHE A 99 24.98 -13.51 28.04
CA PHE A 99 25.27 -12.72 26.84
C PHE A 99 24.05 -12.03 26.25
N LEU A 100 22.86 -12.20 26.85
CA LEU A 100 21.60 -11.60 26.40
C LEU A 100 21.71 -10.09 26.22
N ALA A 101 22.43 -9.39 27.10
CA ALA A 101 22.59 -7.93 27.01
C ALA A 101 23.29 -7.47 25.71
N ILE A 102 24.08 -8.35 25.07
CA ILE A 102 24.79 -8.06 23.82
C ILE A 102 24.06 -8.67 22.62
N THR A 103 23.55 -9.90 22.76
CA THR A 103 22.89 -10.61 21.66
C THR A 103 21.48 -10.11 21.40
N ALA A 104 20.75 -9.63 22.42
CA ALA A 104 19.40 -9.10 22.25
C ALA A 104 19.36 -7.87 21.33
N PRO A 105 20.20 -6.82 21.52
CA PRO A 105 20.23 -5.69 20.61
C PRO A 105 20.57 -6.09 19.16
N ILE A 106 21.52 -7.01 18.96
CA ILE A 106 21.94 -7.46 17.62
C ILE A 106 20.81 -8.22 16.91
N ASN A 107 20.12 -9.10 17.63
CA ASN A 107 18.98 -9.86 17.11
C ASN A 107 17.79 -8.96 16.80
N ILE A 108 17.49 -7.99 17.68
CA ILE A 108 16.43 -6.99 17.45
C ILE A 108 16.77 -6.14 16.22
N MET A 109 18.02 -5.68 16.10
CA MET A 109 18.47 -4.88 14.95
C MET A 109 18.32 -5.65 13.65
N SER A 110 18.74 -6.92 13.63
CA SER A 110 18.63 -7.79 12.46
C SER A 110 17.15 -8.01 12.06
N PHE A 111 16.29 -8.27 13.05
CA PHE A 111 14.85 -8.41 12.82
C PHE A 111 14.22 -7.13 12.23
N ILE A 112 14.55 -5.95 12.79
CA ILE A 112 14.06 -4.66 12.29
C ILE A 112 14.46 -4.45 10.83
N ILE A 113 15.70 -4.79 10.46
CA ILE A 113 16.20 -4.63 9.09
C ILE A 113 15.38 -5.52 8.14
N VAL A 114 15.25 -6.81 8.45
CA VAL A 114 14.51 -7.77 7.61
C VAL A 114 13.05 -7.36 7.47
N SER A 115 12.37 -7.02 8.58
CA SER A 115 10.96 -6.57 8.54
C SER A 115 10.74 -5.27 7.74
N LYS A 116 11.75 -4.40 7.65
CA LYS A 116 11.67 -3.20 6.79
C LYS A 116 11.77 -3.57 5.31
N PHE A 117 12.67 -4.48 4.95
CA PHE A 117 12.82 -4.94 3.57
C PHE A 117 11.56 -5.65 3.07
N GLU A 118 10.91 -6.46 3.92
CA GLU A 118 9.64 -7.13 3.58
C GLU A 118 8.55 -6.15 3.16
N LYS A 119 8.34 -5.06 3.93
CA LYS A 119 7.31 -4.07 3.59
C LYS A 119 7.64 -3.32 2.30
N LYS A 120 8.92 -3.01 2.09
CA LYS A 120 9.37 -2.31 0.89
C LYS A 120 9.23 -3.19 -0.36
N GLU A 121 9.44 -4.50 -0.24
CA GLU A 121 9.33 -5.42 -1.36
C GLU A 121 7.93 -5.38 -1.99
N PHE A 122 6.87 -5.33 -1.19
CA PHE A 122 5.48 -5.32 -1.68
C PHE A 122 4.87 -3.94 -1.91
N THR A 123 5.66 -2.87 -1.79
CA THR A 123 5.17 -1.48 -1.87
C THR A 123 5.94 -0.70 -2.93
N TYR A 124 5.22 -0.01 -3.82
CA TYR A 124 5.79 1.01 -4.69
C TYR A 124 5.48 2.40 -4.15
N ASP A 125 6.41 3.32 -4.37
CA ASP A 125 6.27 4.74 -4.07
C ASP A 125 6.58 5.57 -5.32
N ASN A 126 6.41 6.89 -5.21
CA ASN A 126 6.70 7.84 -6.29
C ASN A 126 8.18 7.85 -6.75
N SER A 127 9.12 7.30 -5.98
CA SER A 127 10.52 7.17 -6.36
C SER A 127 10.82 5.87 -7.13
N ASN A 128 9.98 4.85 -6.94
CA ASN A 128 10.19 3.50 -7.49
C ASN A 128 9.29 3.20 -8.70
N ILE A 129 8.19 3.93 -8.91
CA ILE A 129 7.26 3.68 -10.03
C ILE A 129 6.68 4.97 -10.63
N SER A 130 6.59 5.02 -11.96
CA SER A 130 5.90 6.09 -12.69
C SER A 130 4.38 5.89 -12.70
N TYR A 131 3.60 6.95 -12.92
CA TYR A 131 2.14 6.86 -13.05
C TYR A 131 1.69 5.94 -14.20
N ASP A 132 2.45 5.84 -15.30
CA ASP A 132 2.08 4.96 -16.41
C ASP A 132 2.25 3.49 -16.07
N ARG A 133 3.27 3.16 -15.29
CA ARG A 133 3.42 1.80 -14.74
C ARG A 133 2.42 1.54 -13.63
N LEU A 134 2.08 2.56 -12.82
CA LEU A 134 1.08 2.46 -11.76
C LEU A 134 -0.30 2.00 -12.27
N LYS A 135 -0.65 2.32 -13.52
CA LYS A 135 -1.90 1.89 -14.19
C LYS A 135 -2.11 0.38 -14.17
N MET A 136 -1.03 -0.41 -14.27
CA MET A 136 -1.14 -1.88 -14.34
C MET A 136 -1.68 -2.51 -13.05
N PHE A 137 -1.66 -1.75 -11.95
CA PHE A 137 -2.17 -2.17 -10.66
C PHE A 137 -3.59 -1.68 -10.38
N ALA A 138 -4.23 -1.00 -11.33
CA ALA A 138 -5.60 -0.53 -11.21
C ALA A 138 -6.60 -1.65 -11.55
N ARG A 139 -7.83 -1.57 -11.02
CA ARG A 139 -8.94 -2.47 -11.40
C ARG A 139 -9.23 -2.40 -12.91
N TYR A 140 -9.12 -1.20 -13.48
CA TYR A 140 -9.28 -0.94 -14.91
C TYR A 140 -8.02 -0.26 -15.50
N PRO A 141 -6.99 -1.03 -15.90
CA PRO A 141 -5.73 -0.48 -16.40
C PRO A 141 -5.86 0.36 -17.68
N GLN A 142 -6.90 0.10 -18.47
CA GLN A 142 -7.19 0.77 -19.74
C GLN A 142 -8.19 1.93 -19.60
N GLY A 143 -8.55 2.32 -18.37
CA GLY A 143 -9.58 3.30 -18.10
C GLY A 143 -10.93 2.68 -17.75
N ILE A 144 -11.81 3.47 -17.14
CA ILE A 144 -13.14 3.03 -16.73
C ILE A 144 -14.02 2.86 -17.98
N PRO A 145 -14.64 1.68 -18.22
CA PRO A 145 -15.52 1.48 -19.37
C PRO A 145 -16.70 2.48 -19.38
N ALA A 146 -17.11 2.93 -20.56
CA ALA A 146 -18.17 3.95 -20.72
C ALA A 146 -19.54 3.53 -20.14
N ASN A 147 -19.78 2.23 -19.98
CA ASN A 147 -20.99 1.66 -19.39
C ASN A 147 -20.93 1.49 -17.87
N VAL A 148 -19.81 1.87 -17.21
CA VAL A 148 -19.64 1.80 -15.76
C VAL A 148 -19.72 3.21 -15.19
N ASN A 149 -20.72 3.46 -14.35
CA ASN A 149 -20.81 4.71 -13.61
C ASN A 149 -19.90 4.66 -12.38
N ILE A 150 -19.06 5.68 -12.22
CA ILE A 150 -18.12 5.83 -11.10
C ILE A 150 -18.84 5.78 -9.74
N ALA A 151 -20.07 6.29 -9.68
CA ALA A 151 -20.89 6.28 -8.46
C ALA A 151 -21.36 4.86 -8.04
N ASP A 152 -21.38 3.91 -8.97
CA ASP A 152 -21.86 2.54 -8.72
C ASP A 152 -20.71 1.60 -8.33
N ILE A 153 -19.46 2.07 -8.37
CA ILE A 153 -18.27 1.29 -8.01
C ILE A 153 -18.21 1.11 -6.48
N LYS A 154 -18.20 -0.14 -6.05
CA LYS A 154 -18.08 -0.58 -4.65
C LYS A 154 -16.92 -1.55 -4.44
#